data_AF-A0A7K9B2R1-F1
#
_entry.id   AF-A0A7K9B2R1-F1
#
_cell.length_a   1.000
_cell.length_b   1.000
_cell.length_c   1.000
_cell.angle_alpha   90.00
_cell.angle_beta   90.00
_cell.angle_gamma   90.00
#
_symmetry.space_group_name_H-M   'P 1'
#
loop_
_entity.id
_entity.type
_entity.pdbx_description
1 polymer ?
#
loop_
_entity_poly.entity_id
_entity_poly.type
_entity_poly.pdbx_seq_one_letter_code
_entity_poly.pdbx_strand_id
1 'polypeptide(L)'
;IQSFPSDEGWPFAKYLGACGRMVAVNYVGEELWSYFNAPWEKRVDLAWQLMEIAEQLTNNDFEFALYLLDVSFDNFAVGPRDGKVIIVDAENVLVADKRLIRQNKPENWDVWYESKFDDCDKEACLSFSKEILCARVTVDHNYYAICQNLLSRHATWRGTSGGLLHDPPADIAKDGRLEALLDECANPKKRYGRFQAAKELREYLAQLSNNVR
;
A
#
# COMPACT_ATOMS: atom_id res chain seq x y z
N ILE A 1 -2.66 16.51 0.04
CA ILE A 1 -1.20 16.61 0.20
C ILE A 1 -0.72 17.84 0.99
N GLN A 2 -1.34 19.02 0.87
CA GLN A 2 -0.92 20.18 1.70
C GLN A 2 -1.13 19.96 3.21
N SER A 3 -2.22 19.30 3.61
CA SER A 3 -2.50 18.97 5.03
C SER A 3 -1.66 17.80 5.57
N PHE A 4 -0.92 17.11 4.70
CA PHE A 4 -0.10 15.94 5.03
C PHE A 4 1.26 16.07 4.31
N PRO A 5 2.08 17.07 4.70
CA PRO A 5 3.24 17.47 3.92
C PRO A 5 4.41 16.49 4.08
N SER A 6 5.22 16.37 3.03
CA SER A 6 6.44 15.53 3.02
C SER A 6 7.43 15.88 4.13
N ASP A 7 7.54 17.18 4.44
CA ASP A 7 8.47 17.69 5.44
C ASP A 7 8.09 17.28 6.88
N GLU A 8 6.85 16.80 7.09
CA GLU A 8 6.37 16.20 8.34
C GLU A 8 6.42 14.66 8.32
N GLY A 9 7.08 14.07 7.31
CA GLY A 9 7.30 12.63 7.20
C GLY A 9 6.20 11.86 6.47
N TRP A 10 5.20 12.54 5.89
CA TRP A 10 4.20 11.87 5.05
C TRP A 10 4.79 11.42 3.71
N PRO A 11 4.41 10.25 3.18
CA PRO A 11 5.04 9.66 2.00
C PRO A 11 4.49 10.23 0.68
N PHE A 12 4.22 11.53 0.61
CA PHE A 12 3.71 12.21 -0.58
C PHE A 12 4.78 13.06 -1.24
N ALA A 13 4.65 13.27 -2.56
CA ALA A 13 5.44 14.28 -3.25
C ALA A 13 5.23 15.67 -2.61
N LYS A 14 6.30 16.44 -2.55
CA LYS A 14 6.31 17.79 -1.99
C LYS A 14 5.46 18.71 -2.86
N TYR A 15 4.41 19.25 -2.26
CA TYR A 15 3.57 20.28 -2.87
C TYR A 15 4.36 21.56 -3.11
N LEU A 16 4.34 22.07 -4.35
CA LEU A 16 5.02 23.31 -4.76
C LEU A 16 4.04 24.47 -4.97
N GLY A 17 2.78 24.17 -5.28
CA GLY A 17 1.75 25.18 -5.52
C GLY A 17 0.61 24.63 -6.37
N ALA A 18 -0.40 25.46 -6.59
CA ALA A 18 -1.53 25.13 -7.45
C ALA A 18 -1.98 26.37 -8.25
N CYS A 19 -2.49 26.12 -9.45
CA CYS A 19 -3.08 27.14 -10.31
C CYS A 19 -4.35 26.58 -10.97
N GLY A 20 -5.52 26.99 -10.46
CA GLY A 20 -6.80 26.45 -10.91
C GLY A 20 -6.92 24.96 -10.59
N ARG A 21 -7.04 24.11 -11.63
CA ARG A 21 -7.12 22.65 -11.53
C ARG A 21 -5.76 21.96 -11.57
N MET A 22 -4.68 22.71 -11.77
CA MET A 22 -3.33 22.16 -11.83
C MET A 22 -2.69 22.21 -10.45
N VAL A 23 -2.11 21.09 -10.02
CA VAL A 23 -1.28 20.98 -8.83
C VAL A 23 0.15 20.70 -9.26
N ALA A 24 1.09 21.50 -8.79
CA ALA A 24 2.52 21.28 -9.01
C ALA A 24 3.11 20.59 -7.79
N VAL A 25 3.78 19.47 -8.01
CA VAL A 25 4.57 18.74 -7.02
C VAL A 25 6.01 18.62 -7.50
N ASN A 26 6.95 18.35 -6.59
CA ASN A 26 8.32 18.11 -7.00
C ASN A 26 8.44 16.80 -7.79
N TYR A 27 9.38 16.77 -8.72
CA TYR A 27 9.78 15.53 -9.35
C TYR A 27 10.50 14.64 -8.32
N VAL A 28 10.07 13.38 -8.21
CA VAL A 28 10.66 12.38 -7.29
C VAL A 28 11.69 11.53 -8.02
N GLY A 29 11.30 10.87 -9.11
CA GLY A 29 12.13 9.91 -9.83
C GLY A 29 11.30 9.08 -10.81
N GLU A 30 11.81 7.91 -11.17
CA GLU A 30 11.09 6.97 -12.03
C GLU A 30 9.92 6.31 -11.30
N GLU A 31 8.84 6.06 -12.04
CA GLU A 31 7.68 5.32 -11.56
C GLU A 31 8.06 3.90 -11.11
N LEU A 32 7.28 3.33 -10.19
CA LEU A 32 7.52 2.00 -9.64
C LEU A 32 7.59 0.92 -10.74
N TRP A 33 6.85 1.12 -11.84
CA TRP A 33 6.83 0.21 -12.99
C TRP A 33 8.22 0.00 -13.61
N SER A 34 9.09 1.02 -13.63
CA SER A 34 10.45 0.89 -14.15
C SER A 34 11.29 -0.15 -13.38
N TYR A 35 10.88 -0.50 -12.16
CA TYR A 35 11.55 -1.47 -11.31
C TYR A 35 10.92 -2.86 -11.35
N PHE A 36 9.92 -3.10 -12.21
CA PHE A 36 9.24 -4.40 -12.29
C PHE A 36 10.24 -5.54 -12.55
N ASN A 37 11.20 -5.35 -13.44
CA ASN A 37 12.26 -6.33 -13.73
C ASN A 37 13.60 -6.01 -13.05
N ALA A 38 13.61 -5.17 -12.00
CA ALA A 38 14.82 -4.90 -11.24
C ALA A 38 15.31 -6.18 -10.52
N PRO A 39 16.59 -6.23 -10.09
CA PRO A 39 17.08 -7.31 -9.23
C PRO A 39 16.13 -7.60 -8.07
N TRP A 40 15.95 -8.87 -7.73
CA TRP A 40 14.99 -9.33 -6.72
C TRP A 40 15.10 -8.54 -5.42
N GLU A 41 16.33 -8.30 -4.99
CA GLU A 41 16.63 -7.63 -3.75
C GLU A 41 16.15 -6.17 -3.75
N LYS A 42 16.27 -5.49 -4.90
CA LYS A 42 15.72 -4.13 -5.07
C LYS A 42 14.20 -4.16 -4.99
N ARG A 43 13.56 -5.16 -5.61
CA ARG A 43 12.09 -5.30 -5.58
C ARG A 43 11.58 -5.60 -4.17
N VAL A 44 12.29 -6.42 -3.40
CA VAL A 44 12.00 -6.69 -1.98
C VAL A 44 12.10 -5.43 -1.14
N ASP A 45 13.15 -4.63 -1.31
CA ASP A 45 13.31 -3.35 -0.60
C ASP A 45 12.14 -2.39 -0.91
N LEU A 46 11.75 -2.26 -2.19
CA LEU A 46 10.60 -1.44 -2.60
C LEU A 46 9.28 -1.99 -2.04
N ALA A 47 9.07 -3.31 -2.08
CA ALA A 47 7.88 -3.96 -1.52
C ALA A 47 7.77 -3.76 0.01
N TRP A 48 8.89 -3.83 0.73
CA TRP A 48 8.93 -3.51 2.15
C TRP A 48 8.51 -2.06 2.40
N GLN A 49 9.08 -1.10 1.65
CA GLN A 49 8.70 0.31 1.77
C GLN A 49 7.22 0.56 1.48
N LEU A 50 6.61 -0.13 0.51
CA LEU A 50 5.17 -0.05 0.23
C LEU A 50 4.32 -0.54 1.42
N MET A 51 4.76 -1.60 2.11
CA MET A 51 4.08 -2.08 3.33
C MET A 51 4.25 -1.12 4.51
N GLU A 52 5.40 -0.44 4.63
CA GLU A 52 5.60 0.63 5.61
C GLU A 52 4.68 1.83 5.32
N ILE A 53 4.52 2.21 4.04
CA ILE A 53 3.56 3.25 3.63
C ILE A 53 2.13 2.81 3.98
N ALA A 54 1.75 1.57 3.68
CA ALA A 54 0.43 1.05 4.03
C ALA A 54 0.16 1.11 5.55
N GLU A 55 1.15 0.74 6.36
CA GLU A 55 1.08 0.85 7.82
C GLU A 55 0.93 2.31 8.25
N GLN A 56 1.82 3.21 7.82
CA GLN A 56 1.80 4.62 8.20
C GLN A 56 0.48 5.32 7.83
N LEU A 57 -0.04 5.07 6.63
CA LEU A 57 -1.30 5.66 6.19
C LEU A 57 -2.51 5.07 6.93
N THR A 58 -2.42 3.84 7.43
CA THR A 58 -3.49 3.20 8.20
C THR A 58 -3.43 3.57 9.68
N ASN A 59 -2.25 3.52 10.28
CA ASN A 59 -1.99 3.73 11.70
C ASN A 59 -0.81 4.69 11.85
N ASN A 60 -1.11 5.86 12.39
CA ASN A 60 -0.12 6.88 12.71
C ASN A 60 -0.53 7.61 13.99
N ASP A 61 0.40 8.39 14.52
CA ASP A 61 0.26 9.12 15.78
C ASP A 61 -0.80 10.24 15.72
N PHE A 62 -1.21 10.65 14.50
CA PHE A 62 -2.22 11.70 14.32
C PHE A 62 -3.66 11.17 14.32
N GLU A 63 -3.85 9.85 14.39
CA GLU A 63 -5.15 9.18 14.35
C GLU A 63 -5.99 9.53 13.09
N PHE A 64 -5.33 9.79 11.96
CA PHE A 64 -5.98 9.82 10.65
C PHE A 64 -5.71 8.53 9.89
N ALA A 65 -6.71 7.96 9.23
CA ALA A 65 -6.49 6.94 8.20
C ALA A 65 -6.57 7.61 6.83
N LEU A 66 -5.56 7.41 5.99
CA LEU A 66 -5.54 7.89 4.61
C LEU A 66 -5.65 6.66 3.71
N TYR A 67 -6.87 6.37 3.24
CA TYR A 67 -7.12 5.20 2.39
C TYR A 67 -6.86 5.53 0.93
N LEU A 68 -5.92 4.80 0.32
CA LEU A 68 -5.66 4.86 -1.11
C LEU A 68 -6.77 4.11 -1.85
N LEU A 69 -7.59 4.81 -2.61
CA LEU A 69 -8.71 4.23 -3.35
C LEU A 69 -8.36 3.89 -4.80
N ASP A 70 -7.18 4.31 -5.23
CA ASP A 70 -6.59 4.01 -6.52
C ASP A 70 -5.11 3.70 -6.28
N VAL A 71 -4.72 2.47 -6.56
CA VAL A 71 -3.37 1.96 -6.29
C VAL A 71 -2.90 1.20 -7.51
N SER A 72 -1.92 1.76 -8.18
CA SER A 72 -1.24 1.23 -9.35
C SER A 72 0.25 1.55 -9.32
N PHE A 73 1.04 0.96 -10.21
CA PHE A 73 2.47 1.22 -10.27
C PHE A 73 2.81 2.69 -10.58
N ASP A 74 1.98 3.38 -11.35
CA ASP A 74 2.25 4.75 -11.79
C ASP A 74 1.94 5.78 -10.69
N ASN A 75 1.22 5.40 -9.62
CA ASN A 75 0.97 6.29 -8.48
C ASN A 75 2.18 6.46 -7.55
N PHE A 76 3.23 5.64 -7.72
CA PHE A 76 4.42 5.64 -6.88
C PHE A 76 5.68 5.89 -7.72
N ALA A 77 6.63 6.61 -7.15
CA ALA A 77 7.94 6.81 -7.75
C ALA A 77 9.06 6.54 -6.74
N VAL A 78 10.25 6.22 -7.25
CA VAL A 78 11.43 5.89 -6.45
C VAL A 78 12.46 7.01 -6.56
N GLY A 79 12.84 7.59 -5.42
CA GLY A 79 13.87 8.62 -5.34
C GLY A 79 15.23 8.08 -5.83
N PRO A 80 15.90 8.72 -6.82
CA PRO A 80 17.10 8.17 -7.43
C PRO A 80 18.33 8.21 -6.51
N ARG A 81 18.28 9.01 -5.43
CA ARG A 81 19.41 9.20 -4.50
C ARG A 81 19.28 8.38 -3.22
N ASP A 82 18.09 8.31 -2.65
CA ASP A 82 17.81 7.63 -1.38
C ASP A 82 17.05 6.32 -1.56
N GLY A 83 16.60 6.01 -2.78
CA GLY A 83 15.84 4.80 -3.08
C GLY A 83 14.45 4.78 -2.45
N LYS A 84 13.95 5.92 -1.96
CA LYS A 84 12.68 5.99 -1.23
C LYS A 84 11.48 5.92 -2.16
N VAL A 85 10.50 5.10 -1.81
CA VAL A 85 9.19 5.06 -2.45
C VAL A 85 8.35 6.24 -1.96
N ILE A 86 7.77 7.00 -2.89
CA ILE A 86 6.93 8.16 -2.61
C ILE A 86 5.66 8.08 -3.46
N ILE A 87 4.53 8.47 -2.90
CA ILE A 87 3.26 8.61 -3.61
C ILE A 87 3.29 9.92 -4.40
N VAL A 88 3.28 9.80 -5.73
CA VAL A 88 3.31 10.94 -6.66
C VAL A 88 1.93 11.31 -7.17
N ASP A 89 0.99 10.37 -7.16
CA ASP A 89 -0.41 10.61 -7.47
C ASP A 89 -1.27 10.28 -6.24
N ALA A 90 -1.95 11.31 -5.74
CA ALA A 90 -2.80 11.25 -4.54
C ALA A 90 -4.20 11.80 -4.83
N GLU A 91 -4.69 11.67 -6.07
CA GLU A 91 -6.02 12.16 -6.46
C GLU A 91 -7.17 11.45 -5.72
N ASN A 92 -7.03 10.14 -5.48
CA ASN A 92 -8.08 9.29 -4.92
C ASN A 92 -7.76 8.82 -3.49
N VAL A 93 -7.59 9.76 -2.56
CA VAL A 93 -7.36 9.46 -1.14
C VAL A 93 -8.57 9.83 -0.29
N LEU A 94 -9.09 8.87 0.48
CA LEU A 94 -10.12 9.11 1.48
C LEU A 94 -9.47 9.30 2.86
N VAL A 95 -9.83 10.39 3.54
CA VAL A 95 -9.32 10.68 4.89
C VAL A 95 -10.40 10.38 5.91
N ALA A 96 -10.10 9.51 6.87
CA ALA A 96 -10.96 9.19 8.00
C ALA A 96 -10.31 9.67 9.32
N ASP A 97 -11.06 10.44 10.11
CA ASP A 97 -10.65 10.87 11.45
C ASP A 97 -11.03 9.79 12.47
N LYS A 98 -10.04 9.00 12.93
CA LYS A 98 -10.27 7.90 13.86
C LYS A 98 -10.68 8.40 15.26
N ARG A 99 -10.34 9.64 15.64
CA ARG A 99 -10.78 10.26 16.89
C ARG A 99 -12.26 10.61 16.82
N LEU A 100 -12.69 11.22 15.71
CA LEU A 100 -14.09 11.54 15.49
C LEU A 100 -14.96 10.28 15.46
N ILE A 101 -14.48 9.19 14.84
CA ILE A 101 -15.18 7.89 14.87
C ILE A 101 -15.35 7.38 16.31
N ARG A 102 -14.29 7.43 17.14
CA ARG A 102 -14.36 7.03 18.56
C ARG A 102 -15.29 7.91 19.40
N GLN A 103 -15.41 9.19 19.06
CA GLN A 103 -16.29 10.12 19.74
C GLN A 103 -17.75 9.88 19.37
N ASN A 104 -18.04 9.77 18.07
CA ASN A 104 -19.40 9.62 17.56
C ASN A 104 -19.94 8.20 17.73
N LYS A 105 -19.06 7.20 17.79
CA LYS A 105 -19.40 5.78 17.93
C LYS A 105 -20.53 5.35 16.99
N PRO A 106 -20.40 5.55 15.67
CA PRO A 106 -21.40 5.06 14.72
C PRO A 106 -21.58 3.54 14.85
N GLU A 107 -22.64 3.00 14.27
CA GLU A 107 -22.93 1.58 14.37
C GLU A 107 -21.72 0.73 13.93
N ASN A 108 -21.34 -0.24 14.76
CA ASN A 108 -20.22 -1.16 14.54
C ASN A 108 -18.83 -0.48 14.44
N TRP A 109 -18.64 0.73 14.97
CA TRP A 109 -17.38 1.49 14.88
C TRP A 109 -16.12 0.74 15.34
N ASP A 110 -16.27 -0.15 16.33
CA ASP A 110 -15.21 -0.95 16.97
C ASP A 110 -15.03 -2.34 16.35
N VAL A 111 -15.95 -2.75 15.47
CA VAL A 111 -15.85 -4.02 14.76
C VAL A 111 -14.90 -3.87 13.58
N TRP A 112 -13.92 -4.78 13.51
CA TRP A 112 -12.91 -4.79 12.47
C TRP A 112 -13.54 -5.00 11.09
N TYR A 113 -13.02 -4.27 10.12
CA TYR A 113 -13.42 -4.38 8.73
C TYR A 113 -12.26 -4.89 7.87
N GLU A 114 -12.51 -6.00 7.19
CA GLU A 114 -11.62 -6.60 6.21
C GLU A 114 -12.19 -6.32 4.82
N SER A 115 -11.46 -5.54 4.01
CA SER A 115 -11.84 -5.20 2.64
C SER A 115 -12.05 -6.46 1.81
N LYS A 116 -13.10 -6.46 0.99
CA LYS A 116 -13.42 -7.61 0.15
C LYS A 116 -12.39 -7.72 -0.97
N PHE A 117 -11.89 -8.93 -1.20
CA PHE A 117 -11.13 -9.23 -2.41
C PHE A 117 -12.02 -9.01 -3.63
N ASP A 118 -11.49 -8.32 -4.64
CA ASP A 118 -12.16 -8.09 -5.91
C ASP A 118 -11.46 -8.91 -6.99
N ASP A 119 -12.12 -9.96 -7.45
CA ASP A 119 -11.62 -10.83 -8.51
C ASP A 119 -12.00 -10.22 -9.86
N CYS A 120 -11.19 -9.26 -10.33
CA CYS A 120 -11.47 -8.60 -11.59
C CYS A 120 -10.29 -8.65 -12.55
N ASP A 121 -10.59 -8.89 -13.82
CA ASP A 121 -9.62 -9.01 -14.92
C ASP A 121 -9.04 -7.64 -15.37
N LYS A 122 -9.11 -6.62 -14.52
CA LYS A 122 -8.70 -5.24 -14.83
C LYS A 122 -7.52 -4.82 -13.97
N GLU A 123 -6.76 -3.86 -14.49
CA GLU A 123 -5.69 -3.20 -13.75
C GLU A 123 -6.25 -2.37 -12.59
N ALA A 124 -5.49 -2.29 -11.48
CA ALA A 124 -5.80 -1.47 -10.31
C ALA A 124 -7.18 -1.73 -9.69
N CYS A 125 -7.53 -3.00 -9.48
CA CYS A 125 -8.84 -3.40 -8.96
C CYS A 125 -8.94 -3.27 -7.45
N LEU A 126 -9.92 -2.52 -6.93
CA LEU A 126 -10.17 -2.37 -5.49
C LEU A 126 -11.67 -2.35 -5.17
N SER A 127 -12.09 -3.17 -4.21
CA SER A 127 -13.43 -3.06 -3.60
C SER A 127 -13.39 -2.27 -2.30
N PHE A 128 -14.21 -1.23 -2.19
CA PHE A 128 -14.32 -0.43 -0.96
C PHE A 128 -15.70 0.22 -0.79
N SER A 129 -16.05 0.57 0.45
CA SER A 129 -17.18 1.44 0.79
C SER A 129 -16.69 2.64 1.58
N LYS A 130 -16.87 3.85 1.05
CA LYS A 130 -16.44 5.09 1.70
C LYS A 130 -17.13 5.24 3.07
N GLU A 131 -18.38 4.82 3.16
CA GLU A 131 -19.18 4.85 4.38
C GLU A 131 -18.56 3.97 5.46
N ILE A 132 -18.18 2.74 5.13
CA ILE A 132 -17.54 1.83 6.09
C ILE A 132 -16.14 2.32 6.46
N LEU A 133 -15.34 2.73 5.48
CA LEU A 133 -13.99 3.25 5.71
C LEU A 133 -14.00 4.46 6.68
N CYS A 134 -15.02 5.32 6.60
CA CYS A 134 -15.20 6.47 7.48
C CYS A 134 -15.97 6.17 8.78
N ALA A 135 -16.49 4.97 8.97
CA ALA A 135 -17.26 4.60 10.16
C ALA A 135 -16.53 3.61 11.08
N ARG A 136 -15.49 2.93 10.60
CA ARG A 136 -14.75 1.90 11.35
C ARG A 136 -13.38 2.38 11.78
N VAL A 137 -12.98 1.97 12.98
CA VAL A 137 -11.66 2.32 13.53
C VAL A 137 -10.54 1.43 13.00
N THR A 138 -10.83 0.14 12.84
CA THR A 138 -9.85 -0.88 12.44
C THR A 138 -10.23 -1.41 11.07
N VAL A 139 -9.43 -1.05 10.07
CA VAL A 139 -9.65 -1.32 8.66
C VAL A 139 -8.31 -1.68 8.01
N ASP A 140 -8.30 -2.66 7.12
CA ASP A 140 -7.09 -3.16 6.44
C ASP A 140 -6.91 -2.67 5.00
N HIS A 141 -7.71 -1.69 4.57
CA HIS A 141 -7.84 -1.29 3.16
C HIS A 141 -6.50 -0.96 2.47
N ASN A 142 -5.57 -0.29 3.14
CA ASN A 142 -4.27 0.01 2.52
C ASN A 142 -3.40 -1.24 2.35
N TYR A 143 -3.44 -2.18 3.30
CA TYR A 143 -2.74 -3.47 3.12
C TYR A 143 -3.36 -4.25 1.98
N TYR A 144 -4.69 -4.28 1.94
CA TYR A 144 -5.45 -4.88 0.84
C TYR A 144 -5.03 -4.30 -0.50
N ALA A 145 -5.00 -2.96 -0.62
CA ALA A 145 -4.71 -2.30 -1.87
C ALA A 145 -3.28 -2.54 -2.36
N ILE A 146 -2.29 -2.46 -1.46
CA ILE A 146 -0.89 -2.75 -1.79
C ILE A 146 -0.69 -4.22 -2.15
N CYS A 147 -1.21 -5.14 -1.33
CA CYS A 147 -1.05 -6.58 -1.58
C CYS A 147 -1.74 -7.03 -2.87
N GLN A 148 -2.98 -6.60 -3.12
CA GLN A 148 -3.70 -6.96 -4.33
C GLN A 148 -3.06 -6.34 -5.58
N ASN A 149 -2.79 -5.04 -5.60
CA ASN A 149 -2.44 -4.35 -6.86
C ASN A 149 -0.94 -4.23 -7.14
N LEU A 150 -0.07 -4.40 -6.14
CA LEU A 150 1.37 -4.18 -6.32
C LEU A 150 2.23 -5.39 -5.98
N LEU A 151 1.84 -6.24 -5.03
CA LEU A 151 2.78 -7.25 -4.48
C LEU A 151 2.46 -8.69 -4.86
N SER A 152 1.18 -9.08 -4.87
CA SER A 152 0.77 -10.46 -5.07
C SER A 152 0.64 -10.84 -6.54
N ARG A 153 0.40 -12.13 -6.79
CA ARG A 153 0.08 -12.65 -8.13
C ARG A 153 -1.16 -12.04 -8.77
N HIS A 154 -2.04 -11.43 -7.98
CA HIS A 154 -3.26 -10.78 -8.46
C HIS A 154 -2.98 -9.41 -9.09
N ALA A 155 -1.80 -8.82 -8.82
CA ALA A 155 -1.40 -7.56 -9.39
C ALA A 155 -1.22 -7.71 -10.91
N THR A 156 -2.00 -6.94 -11.67
CA THR A 156 -1.93 -6.87 -13.12
C THR A 156 -1.65 -5.43 -13.56
N TRP A 157 -0.64 -5.24 -14.41
CA TRP A 157 -0.28 -3.93 -14.96
C TRP A 157 0.36 -4.07 -16.34
N ARG A 158 -0.13 -3.28 -17.31
CA ARG A 158 0.33 -3.22 -18.70
C ARG A 158 0.47 -4.61 -19.34
N GLY A 159 -0.52 -5.48 -19.09
CA GLY A 159 -0.55 -6.86 -19.60
C GLY A 159 0.39 -7.85 -18.91
N THR A 160 1.05 -7.46 -17.82
CA THR A 160 1.90 -8.34 -17.00
C THR A 160 1.21 -8.64 -15.66
N SER A 161 1.43 -9.82 -15.11
CA SER A 161 0.93 -10.23 -13.79
C SER A 161 2.07 -10.60 -12.84
N GLY A 162 1.78 -10.69 -11.54
CA GLY A 162 2.75 -11.18 -10.55
C GLY A 162 3.20 -10.16 -9.50
N GLY A 163 2.91 -8.87 -9.70
CA GLY A 163 3.32 -7.81 -8.79
C GLY A 163 4.85 -7.65 -8.70
N LEU A 164 5.35 -6.84 -7.78
CA LEU A 164 6.79 -6.64 -7.55
C LEU A 164 7.50 -7.88 -7.03
N LEU A 165 6.79 -8.86 -6.47
CA LEU A 165 7.39 -10.02 -5.82
C LEU A 165 7.27 -11.30 -6.67
N HIS A 166 7.09 -11.16 -7.99
CA HIS A 166 7.15 -12.28 -8.93
C HIS A 166 8.55 -12.90 -9.05
N ASP A 167 8.59 -14.18 -9.40
CA ASP A 167 9.82 -14.95 -9.65
C ASP A 167 10.89 -14.82 -8.53
N PRO A 168 10.55 -15.16 -7.27
CA PRO A 168 11.52 -15.16 -6.18
C PRO A 168 12.66 -16.18 -6.43
N PRO A 169 13.87 -15.95 -5.89
CA PRO A 169 14.95 -16.93 -5.86
C PRO A 169 14.50 -18.27 -5.25
N ALA A 170 15.11 -19.37 -5.71
CA ALA A 170 14.67 -20.72 -5.37
C ALA A 170 14.72 -21.02 -3.86
N ASP A 171 15.64 -20.42 -3.12
CA ASP A 171 15.76 -20.53 -1.67
C ASP A 171 14.62 -19.80 -0.93
N ILE A 172 14.15 -18.66 -1.47
CA ILE A 172 12.99 -17.92 -0.96
C ILE A 172 11.68 -18.64 -1.32
N ALA A 173 11.60 -19.24 -2.51
CA ALA A 173 10.42 -19.96 -2.97
C ALA A 173 10.22 -21.32 -2.26
N LYS A 174 11.31 -21.91 -1.74
CA LYS A 174 11.37 -23.32 -1.31
C LYS A 174 10.31 -23.73 -0.29
N ASP A 175 10.00 -22.86 0.66
CA ASP A 175 9.07 -23.14 1.76
C ASP A 175 7.64 -22.65 1.49
N GLY A 176 7.41 -21.94 0.38
CA GLY A 176 6.12 -21.34 0.03
C GLY A 176 5.64 -20.25 0.98
N ARG A 177 6.48 -19.78 1.92
CA ARG A 177 6.07 -18.82 2.95
C ARG A 177 5.69 -17.48 2.35
N LEU A 178 6.49 -16.97 1.40
CA LEU A 178 6.22 -15.70 0.74
C LEU A 178 4.87 -15.73 0.00
N GLU A 179 4.64 -16.79 -0.77
CA GLU A 179 3.38 -16.97 -1.51
C GLU A 179 2.19 -17.06 -0.56
N ALA A 180 2.29 -17.83 0.53
CA ALA A 180 1.23 -17.94 1.53
C ALA A 180 0.89 -16.61 2.20
N LEU A 181 1.91 -15.79 2.51
CA LEU A 181 1.71 -14.45 3.08
C LEU A 181 1.06 -13.48 2.08
N LEU A 182 1.50 -13.51 0.82
CA LEU A 182 0.93 -12.65 -0.24
C LEU A 182 -0.52 -13.03 -0.55
N ASP A 183 -0.81 -14.32 -0.64
CA ASP A 183 -2.16 -14.83 -0.88
C ASP A 183 -3.10 -14.42 0.27
N GLU A 184 -2.71 -14.65 1.53
CA GLU A 184 -3.55 -14.27 2.68
C GLU A 184 -3.66 -12.74 2.83
N CYS A 185 -2.64 -11.98 2.44
CA CYS A 185 -2.70 -10.52 2.44
C CYS A 185 -3.63 -9.96 1.36
N ALA A 186 -3.63 -10.53 0.15
CA ALA A 186 -4.53 -10.07 -0.92
C ALA A 186 -5.95 -10.60 -0.74
N ASN A 187 -6.08 -11.92 -0.57
CA ASN A 187 -7.33 -12.67 -0.53
C ASN A 187 -7.40 -13.59 0.71
N PRO A 188 -7.73 -13.02 1.89
CA PRO A 188 -7.68 -13.73 3.15
C PRO A 188 -8.66 -14.90 3.19
N LYS A 189 -8.17 -16.08 3.58
CA LYS A 189 -9.00 -17.29 3.77
C LYS A 189 -9.51 -17.39 5.20
N LYS A 190 -8.83 -16.75 6.15
CA LYS A 190 -9.23 -16.66 7.55
C LYS A 190 -9.86 -15.29 7.79
N ARG A 191 -10.91 -15.26 8.59
CA ARG A 191 -11.54 -14.00 9.01
C ARG A 191 -10.49 -13.11 9.70
N TYR A 192 -10.32 -11.90 9.21
CA TYR A 192 -9.30 -10.93 9.67
C TYR A 192 -7.85 -11.40 9.46
N GLY A 193 -7.65 -12.38 8.57
CA GLY A 193 -6.35 -12.96 8.26
C GLY A 193 -5.40 -11.93 7.64
N ARG A 194 -5.93 -10.96 6.88
CA ARG A 194 -5.12 -9.94 6.21
C ARG A 194 -4.31 -9.11 7.21
N PHE A 195 -4.86 -8.76 8.36
CA PHE A 195 -4.17 -7.96 9.38
C PHE A 195 -2.89 -8.65 9.85
N GLN A 196 -2.98 -9.95 10.16
CA GLN A 196 -1.83 -10.72 10.61
C GLN A 196 -0.85 -11.00 9.46
N ALA A 197 -1.37 -11.36 8.27
CA ALA A 197 -0.55 -11.62 7.10
C ALA A 197 0.23 -10.39 6.64
N ALA A 198 -0.39 -9.21 6.63
CA ALA A 198 0.27 -7.94 6.29
C ALA A 198 1.41 -7.60 7.26
N LYS A 199 1.20 -7.82 8.56
CA LYS A 199 2.24 -7.63 9.59
C LYS A 199 3.39 -8.60 9.37
N GLU A 200 3.11 -9.90 9.23
CA GLU A 200 4.14 -10.92 9.03
C GLU A 200 4.89 -10.74 7.71
N LEU A 201 4.19 -10.32 6.64
CA LEU A 201 4.78 -10.00 5.34
C LEU A 201 5.74 -8.81 5.48
N ARG A 202 5.33 -7.73 6.14
CA ARG A 202 6.17 -6.55 6.38
C ARG A 202 7.44 -6.91 7.15
N GLU A 203 7.31 -7.70 8.22
CA GLU A 203 8.45 -8.19 9.02
C GLU A 203 9.37 -9.11 8.21
N TYR A 204 8.80 -10.00 7.39
CA TYR A 204 9.55 -10.91 6.55
C TYR A 204 10.33 -10.16 5.45
N LEU A 205 9.71 -9.21 4.77
CA LEU A 205 10.37 -8.37 3.76
C LEU A 205 11.47 -7.49 4.38
N ALA A 206 11.28 -7.00 5.61
CA ALA A 206 12.31 -6.26 6.33
C ALA A 206 13.55 -7.13 6.62
N GLN A 207 13.35 -8.40 7.01
CA GLN A 207 14.45 -9.35 7.21
C GLN A 207 15.21 -9.60 5.92
N LEU A 208 14.49 -9.81 4.81
CA LEU A 208 15.10 -10.02 3.50
C LEU A 208 15.87 -8.78 3.01
N SER A 209 15.31 -7.57 3.16
CA SER A 209 15.96 -6.32 2.77
C SER A 209 17.23 -6.05 3.60
N ASN A 210 17.21 -6.31 4.91
CA ASN A 210 18.37 -6.13 5.78
C ASN A 210 19.48 -7.15 5.52
N ASN A 211 19.18 -8.35 5.03
CA ASN A 211 20.18 -9.36 4.69
C ASN A 211 20.94 -9.05 3.40
N VAL A 212 20.48 -8.06 2.61
CA VAL A 212 21.08 -7.62 1.34
C VAL A 212 21.99 -6.40 1.54
N ARG A 213 21.76 -5.59 2.58
CA ARG A 213 22.56 -4.40 2.90
C ARG A 213 23.82 -4.74 3.67
#